data_AF-A0A957J7N7-F1
#
_entry.id   AF-A0A957J7N7-F1
#
_cell.length_a   1.000
_cell.length_b   1.000
_cell.length_c   1.000
_cell.angle_alpha   90.00
_cell.angle_beta   90.00
_cell.angle_gamma   90.00
#
_symmetry.space_group_name_H-M   'P 1'
#
loop_
_entity.id
_entity.type
_entity.pdbx_description
1 polymer ?
#
loop_
_entity_poly.entity_id
_entity_poly.type
_entity_poly.pdbx_seq_one_letter_code
_entity_poly.pdbx_strand_id
1 'polypeptide(L)'
;MLKREQILETIKAKLEPLAFVNAMWEGGSAAFGRVDEFSDIDLLLDVADEKVAETFDALEDALRQLSPITDTYEIPQPTWHGHHQRFYRLQKASDYLLIDCAITKQSSQNKFLEQEIHGRHLVHFDKTGVVQSPPWDEAAWQERLRKRLAELIGFFPITANFPEKELRRKHPMDALSYYNGLILRPLVELLRMKYDPSRHHFGTRYLYTVLPPEEVKQLEGLMFVGSPEALLVNTAVATDWFWALADELDEQLDIPEEPTT
;
A
#
# COMPACT_ATOMS: atom_id res chain seq x y z
N MET A 1 -18.43 22.49 0.09
CA MET A 1 -17.85 21.21 -0.34
C MET A 1 -18.25 20.15 0.66
N LEU A 2 -18.62 18.95 0.21
CA LEU A 2 -18.93 17.82 1.09
C LEU A 2 -17.69 17.43 1.90
N LYS A 3 -17.89 17.16 3.20
CA LYS A 3 -16.83 16.71 4.10
C LYS A 3 -16.80 15.18 4.21
N ARG A 4 -15.63 14.64 4.56
CA ARG A 4 -15.40 13.20 4.79
C ARG A 4 -16.41 12.61 5.77
N GLU A 5 -16.62 13.29 6.89
CA GLU A 5 -17.48 12.82 7.99
C GLU A 5 -18.94 12.73 7.55
N GLN A 6 -19.40 13.65 6.71
CA GLN A 6 -20.76 13.63 6.20
C GLN A 6 -21.01 12.41 5.30
N ILE A 7 -20.02 12.04 4.49
CA ILE A 7 -20.06 10.86 3.63
C ILE A 7 -20.13 9.60 4.50
N LEU A 8 -19.19 9.44 5.43
CA LEU A 8 -19.10 8.28 6.31
C LEU A 8 -20.35 8.08 7.16
N GLU A 9 -20.88 9.14 7.78
CA GLU A 9 -22.11 9.05 8.59
C GLU A 9 -23.34 8.69 7.75
N THR A 10 -23.42 9.18 6.51
CA THR A 10 -24.55 8.84 5.62
C THR A 10 -24.48 7.38 5.16
N ILE A 11 -23.29 6.90 4.82
CA ILE A 11 -23.07 5.48 4.48
C ILE A 11 -23.39 4.61 5.71
N LYS A 12 -22.85 4.97 6.88
CA LYS A 12 -23.11 4.27 8.15
C LYS A 12 -24.60 4.13 8.42
N ALA A 13 -25.34 5.25 8.40
CA ALA A 13 -26.77 5.27 8.68
C ALA A 13 -27.59 4.39 7.72
N LYS A 14 -27.13 4.23 6.47
CA LYS A 14 -27.76 3.36 5.47
C LYS A 14 -27.38 1.89 5.66
N LEU A 15 -26.12 1.58 5.96
CA LEU A 15 -25.60 0.21 5.95
C LEU A 15 -25.71 -0.51 7.30
N GLU A 16 -25.53 0.19 8.42
CA GLU A 16 -25.54 -0.40 9.77
C GLU A 16 -26.84 -1.18 10.09
N PRO A 17 -28.05 -0.70 9.71
CA PRO A 17 -29.30 -1.44 9.92
C PRO A 17 -29.44 -2.72 9.08
N LEU A 18 -28.66 -2.89 8.02
CA LEU A 18 -28.76 -4.05 7.13
C LEU A 18 -28.17 -5.29 7.83
N ALA A 19 -29.00 -6.30 8.06
CA ALA A 19 -28.62 -7.49 8.82
C ALA A 19 -27.44 -8.27 8.19
N PHE A 20 -27.23 -8.14 6.88
CA PHE A 20 -26.17 -8.83 6.14
C PHE A 20 -24.85 -8.04 6.05
N VAL A 21 -24.79 -6.81 6.54
CA VAL A 21 -23.55 -6.03 6.64
C VAL A 21 -23.05 -6.17 8.07
N ASN A 22 -21.94 -6.87 8.28
CA ASN A 22 -21.47 -7.24 9.61
C ASN A 22 -20.63 -6.12 10.27
N ALA A 23 -19.76 -5.46 9.50
CA ALA A 23 -18.89 -4.40 9.99
C ALA A 23 -18.55 -3.37 8.90
N MET A 24 -18.17 -2.18 9.35
CA MET A 24 -17.65 -1.09 8.51
C MET A 24 -16.48 -0.41 9.23
N TRP A 25 -15.35 -0.29 8.54
CA TRP A 25 -14.16 0.35 9.09
C TRP A 25 -13.36 1.06 8.00
N GLU A 26 -12.44 1.93 8.41
CA GLU A 26 -11.49 2.59 7.52
C GLU A 26 -10.07 2.00 7.67
N GLY A 27 -9.42 1.81 6.53
CA GLY A 27 -8.02 1.47 6.39
C GLY A 27 -7.15 2.71 6.12
N GLY A 28 -6.06 2.49 5.38
CA GLY A 28 -5.20 3.53 4.82
C GLY A 28 -4.82 4.63 5.81
N SER A 29 -4.86 5.90 5.38
CA SER A 29 -4.42 7.03 6.22
C SER A 29 -5.18 7.13 7.54
N ALA A 30 -6.46 6.73 7.59
CA ALA A 30 -7.26 6.72 8.81
C ALA A 30 -6.71 5.73 9.85
N ALA A 31 -6.33 4.53 9.42
CA ALA A 31 -5.78 3.50 10.31
C ALA A 31 -4.43 3.89 10.94
N PHE A 32 -3.75 4.89 10.39
CA PHE A 32 -2.49 5.42 10.91
C PHE A 32 -2.64 6.78 11.60
N GLY A 33 -3.85 7.35 11.68
CA GLY A 33 -4.06 8.69 12.22
C GLY A 33 -3.42 9.81 11.38
N ARG A 34 -3.30 9.59 10.06
CA ARG A 34 -2.63 10.48 9.09
C ARG A 34 -3.59 11.15 8.11
N VAL A 35 -4.88 11.20 8.43
CA VAL A 35 -5.88 11.84 7.55
C VAL A 35 -5.60 13.33 7.43
N ASP A 36 -5.57 13.81 6.20
CA ASP A 36 -5.42 15.22 5.82
C ASP A 36 -6.41 15.60 4.71
N GLU A 37 -6.27 16.81 4.17
CA GLU A 37 -7.14 17.33 3.10
C GLU A 37 -6.96 16.65 1.73
N PHE A 38 -5.91 15.85 1.57
CA PHE A 38 -5.59 15.09 0.36
C PHE A 38 -5.91 13.60 0.48
N SER A 39 -6.37 13.16 1.65
CA SER A 39 -6.68 11.77 1.93
C SER A 39 -8.02 11.35 1.33
N ASP A 40 -8.05 10.17 0.73
CA ASP A 40 -9.24 9.44 0.33
C ASP A 40 -9.87 8.68 1.51
N ILE A 41 -11.08 8.15 1.28
CA ILE A 41 -11.76 7.25 2.20
C ILE A 41 -11.48 5.81 1.77
N ASP A 42 -10.55 5.14 2.44
CA ASP A 42 -10.34 3.69 2.35
C ASP A 42 -11.41 2.95 3.17
N LEU A 43 -12.59 2.73 2.59
CA LEU A 43 -13.73 2.08 3.25
C LEU A 43 -13.71 0.56 3.04
N LEU A 44 -13.74 -0.19 4.14
CA LEU A 44 -13.87 -1.64 4.12
C LEU A 44 -15.18 -2.07 4.77
N LEU A 45 -15.82 -3.07 4.16
CA LEU A 45 -17.06 -3.67 4.61
C LEU A 45 -16.93 -5.18 4.69
N ASP A 46 -17.46 -5.79 5.74
CA ASP A 46 -17.68 -7.25 5.81
C ASP A 46 -19.16 -7.55 5.64
N VAL A 47 -19.49 -8.42 4.68
CA VAL A 47 -20.88 -8.71 4.32
C VAL A 47 -21.11 -10.19 4.08
N ALA A 48 -22.35 -10.65 4.23
CA ALA A 48 -22.74 -11.99 3.81
C ALA A 48 -22.39 -12.23 2.33
N ASP A 49 -21.86 -13.40 2.01
CA ASP A 49 -21.22 -13.71 0.72
C ASP A 49 -22.06 -13.39 -0.53
N GLU A 50 -23.38 -13.60 -0.43
CA GLU A 50 -24.35 -13.40 -1.52
C GLU A 50 -24.88 -11.96 -1.62
N LYS A 51 -24.40 -11.06 -0.76
CA LYS A 51 -24.95 -9.70 -0.59
C LYS A 51 -24.05 -8.58 -1.07
N VAL A 52 -22.93 -8.90 -1.72
CA VAL A 52 -21.98 -7.92 -2.25
C VAL A 52 -22.66 -6.88 -3.17
N ALA A 53 -23.43 -7.32 -4.16
CA ALA A 53 -24.09 -6.42 -5.10
C ALA A 53 -25.12 -5.52 -4.40
N GLU A 54 -25.95 -6.11 -3.53
CA GLU A 54 -26.96 -5.38 -2.75
C GLU A 54 -26.32 -4.33 -1.81
N THR A 55 -25.14 -4.62 -1.26
CA THR A 55 -24.39 -3.65 -0.46
C THR A 55 -23.88 -2.47 -1.30
N PHE A 56 -23.37 -2.72 -2.51
CA PHE A 56 -22.98 -1.60 -3.40
C PHE A 56 -24.17 -0.75 -3.81
N ASP A 57 -25.31 -1.36 -4.14
CA ASP A 57 -26.53 -0.60 -4.47
C ASP A 57 -26.94 0.29 -3.28
N ALA A 58 -26.94 -0.25 -2.06
CA ALA A 58 -27.25 0.50 -0.85
C ALA A 58 -26.24 1.63 -0.58
N LEU A 59 -24.95 1.39 -0.80
CA LEU A 59 -23.89 2.40 -0.66
C LEU A 59 -24.07 3.51 -1.69
N GLU A 60 -24.29 3.18 -2.96
CA GLU A 60 -24.48 4.16 -4.03
C GLU A 60 -25.74 5.00 -3.82
N ASP A 61 -26.82 4.41 -3.32
CA ASP A 61 -28.01 5.12 -2.86
C ASP A 61 -27.66 6.16 -1.78
N ALA A 62 -26.84 5.79 -0.78
CA ALA A 62 -26.40 6.70 0.28
C ALA A 62 -25.58 7.86 -0.29
N LEU A 63 -24.64 7.57 -1.20
CA LEU A 63 -23.82 8.58 -1.86
C LEU A 63 -24.66 9.56 -2.69
N ARG A 64 -25.64 9.05 -3.45
CA ARG A 64 -26.52 9.86 -4.29
C ARG A 64 -27.43 10.80 -3.49
N GLN A 65 -27.71 10.51 -2.22
CA GLN A 65 -28.41 11.44 -1.33
C GLN A 65 -27.58 12.70 -1.04
N LEU A 66 -26.25 12.58 -1.01
CA LEU A 66 -25.34 13.71 -0.74
C LEU A 66 -25.01 14.49 -2.02
N SER A 67 -24.72 13.78 -3.10
CA SER A 67 -24.25 14.36 -4.37
C SER A 67 -24.40 13.37 -5.52
N PRO A 68 -24.59 13.86 -6.77
CA PRO A 68 -24.36 13.03 -7.94
C PRO A 68 -22.97 12.38 -7.89
N ILE A 69 -22.93 11.08 -8.21
CA ILE A 69 -21.72 10.34 -8.49
C ILE A 69 -21.29 10.70 -9.92
N THR A 70 -20.09 11.27 -10.07
CA THR A 70 -19.57 11.67 -11.40
C THR A 70 -18.83 10.53 -12.08
N ASP A 71 -18.10 9.74 -11.28
CA ASP A 71 -17.25 8.67 -11.78
C ASP A 71 -17.40 7.44 -10.89
N THR A 72 -17.39 6.28 -11.53
CA THR A 72 -17.34 4.98 -10.85
C THR A 72 -16.38 4.10 -11.62
N TYR A 73 -15.47 3.45 -10.90
CA TYR A 73 -14.59 2.44 -11.47
C TYR A 73 -14.67 1.17 -10.61
N GLU A 74 -15.09 0.07 -11.23
CA GLU A 74 -15.09 -1.26 -10.60
C GLU A 74 -13.83 -2.01 -10.99
N ILE A 75 -13.12 -2.57 -10.00
CA ILE A 75 -11.97 -3.42 -10.29
C ILE A 75 -12.46 -4.77 -10.84
N PRO A 76 -12.00 -5.20 -12.04
CA PRO A 76 -12.38 -6.48 -12.62
C PRO A 76 -12.09 -7.67 -11.69
N GLN A 77 -13.02 -8.63 -11.69
CA GLN A 77 -12.88 -9.86 -10.92
C GLN A 77 -12.23 -10.98 -11.74
N PRO A 78 -11.45 -11.88 -11.10
CA PRO A 78 -11.02 -11.83 -9.70
C PRO A 78 -9.93 -10.76 -9.45
N THR A 79 -9.98 -10.10 -8.29
CA THR A 79 -8.93 -9.17 -7.85
C THR A 79 -7.79 -9.91 -7.16
N TRP A 80 -6.58 -9.33 -7.14
CA TRP A 80 -5.41 -9.96 -6.51
C TRP A 80 -5.56 -10.16 -5.00
N HIS A 81 -6.42 -9.36 -4.35
CA HIS A 81 -6.74 -9.48 -2.92
C HIS A 81 -8.05 -10.26 -2.65
N GLY A 82 -8.82 -10.58 -3.71
CA GLY A 82 -10.05 -11.37 -3.60
C GLY A 82 -11.28 -10.62 -3.06
N HIS A 83 -11.29 -9.28 -3.11
CA HIS A 83 -12.45 -8.48 -2.70
C HIS A 83 -13.07 -7.75 -3.88
N HIS A 84 -14.34 -7.39 -3.73
CA HIS A 84 -15.01 -6.54 -4.70
C HIS A 84 -14.73 -5.09 -4.35
N GLN A 85 -14.19 -4.31 -5.28
CA GLN A 85 -13.74 -2.96 -5.01
C GLN A 85 -14.27 -1.98 -6.05
N ARG A 86 -14.79 -0.85 -5.59
CA ARG A 86 -15.25 0.26 -6.42
C ARG A 86 -14.71 1.58 -5.91
N PHE A 87 -14.32 2.45 -6.82
CA PHE A 87 -13.95 3.82 -6.55
C PHE A 87 -15.06 4.78 -6.97
N TYR A 88 -15.32 5.80 -6.17
CA TYR A 88 -16.34 6.81 -6.45
C TYR A 88 -15.82 8.23 -6.33
N ARG A 89 -16.26 9.09 -7.24
CA ARG A 89 -16.13 10.55 -7.14
C ARG A 89 -17.50 11.19 -7.03
N LEU A 90 -17.62 12.19 -6.16
CA LEU A 90 -18.86 12.94 -5.96
C LEU A 90 -18.70 14.38 -6.45
N GLN A 91 -19.67 14.86 -7.22
CA GLN A 91 -19.65 16.21 -7.80
C GLN A 91 -19.42 17.33 -6.77
N LYS A 92 -19.93 17.19 -5.55
CA LYS A 92 -19.84 18.20 -4.49
C LYS A 92 -18.67 18.00 -3.51
N ALA A 93 -17.86 16.95 -3.68
CA ALA A 93 -16.68 16.68 -2.87
C ALA A 93 -15.41 17.30 -3.47
N SER A 94 -14.29 17.23 -2.74
CA SER A 94 -12.97 17.59 -3.24
C SER A 94 -12.51 16.65 -4.35
N ASP A 95 -11.75 17.16 -5.33
CA ASP A 95 -11.09 16.35 -6.34
C ASP A 95 -10.06 15.37 -5.73
N TYR A 96 -9.63 15.62 -4.49
CA TYR A 96 -8.75 14.72 -3.75
C TYR A 96 -9.51 13.72 -2.87
N LEU A 97 -10.80 13.94 -2.60
CA LEU A 97 -11.60 13.07 -1.75
C LEU A 97 -12.24 11.95 -2.59
N LEU A 98 -11.43 10.95 -2.92
CA LEU A 98 -11.90 9.69 -3.50
C LEU A 98 -12.55 8.83 -2.42
N ILE A 99 -13.55 8.03 -2.78
CA ILE A 99 -14.06 6.95 -1.94
C ILE A 99 -13.56 5.66 -2.56
N ASP A 100 -12.63 4.98 -1.90
CA ASP A 100 -12.20 3.62 -2.22
C ASP A 100 -12.97 2.64 -1.34
N CYS A 101 -13.92 1.91 -1.92
CA CYS A 101 -14.73 0.96 -1.17
C CYS A 101 -14.43 -0.49 -1.57
N ALA A 102 -13.91 -1.25 -0.61
CA ALA A 102 -13.72 -2.70 -0.71
C ALA A 102 -14.76 -3.45 0.12
N ILE A 103 -15.55 -4.29 -0.54
CA ILE A 103 -16.49 -5.23 0.08
C ILE A 103 -15.84 -6.60 0.17
N THR A 104 -15.60 -7.02 1.41
CA THR A 104 -15.11 -8.34 1.77
C THR A 104 -16.29 -9.27 2.06
N LYS A 105 -16.26 -10.46 1.47
CA LYS A 105 -17.21 -11.52 1.81
C LYS A 105 -16.87 -12.06 3.19
N GLN A 106 -17.88 -12.45 3.96
CA GLN A 106 -17.72 -12.97 5.31
C GLN A 106 -16.77 -14.18 5.36
N SER A 107 -16.82 -15.04 4.33
CA SER A 107 -15.94 -16.21 4.18
C SER A 107 -14.48 -15.88 3.80
N SER A 108 -14.19 -14.62 3.45
CA SER A 108 -12.84 -14.20 3.05
C SER A 108 -11.85 -14.37 4.20
N GLN A 109 -10.71 -14.99 3.91
CA GLN A 109 -9.61 -15.15 4.86
C GLN A 109 -8.75 -13.89 4.98
N ASN A 110 -8.63 -13.14 3.88
CA ASN A 110 -7.98 -11.84 3.89
C ASN A 110 -9.04 -10.77 4.17
N LYS A 111 -8.80 -9.91 5.16
CA LYS A 111 -9.62 -8.72 5.45
C LYS A 111 -8.74 -7.49 5.75
N PHE A 112 -7.43 -7.60 5.50
CA PHE A 112 -6.44 -6.56 5.79
C PHE A 112 -6.43 -6.10 7.26
N LEU A 113 -6.50 -7.04 8.20
CA LEU A 113 -6.71 -6.75 9.63
C LEU A 113 -5.40 -6.74 10.44
N GLU A 114 -4.29 -7.20 9.86
CA GLU A 114 -2.96 -7.22 10.47
C GLU A 114 -2.52 -5.78 10.78
N GLN A 115 -2.63 -5.37 12.05
CA GLN A 115 -2.37 -3.98 12.46
C GLN A 115 -0.92 -3.54 12.19
N GLU A 116 0.04 -4.48 12.22
CA GLU A 116 1.45 -4.22 11.98
C GLU A 116 1.69 -3.77 10.52
N ILE A 117 0.84 -4.22 9.59
CA ILE A 117 0.89 -3.89 8.17
C ILE A 117 -0.08 -2.74 7.85
N HIS A 118 -1.31 -2.83 8.35
CA HIS A 118 -2.44 -1.99 7.91
C HIS A 118 -2.80 -0.87 8.88
N GLY A 119 -2.14 -0.78 10.04
CA GLY A 119 -2.44 0.20 11.08
C GLY A 119 -3.66 -0.21 11.93
N ARG A 120 -4.01 0.64 12.89
CA ARG A 120 -5.17 0.41 13.76
C ARG A 120 -6.42 0.99 13.11
N HIS A 121 -7.27 0.13 12.57
CA HIS A 121 -8.50 0.54 11.87
C HIS A 121 -9.39 1.48 12.68
N LEU A 122 -9.98 2.44 11.98
CA LEU A 122 -11.05 3.28 12.51
C LEU A 122 -12.40 2.60 12.26
N VAL A 123 -12.98 2.01 13.31
CA VAL A 123 -14.22 1.23 13.23
C VAL A 123 -15.45 2.13 13.37
N HIS A 124 -16.36 2.07 12.40
CA HIS A 124 -17.64 2.80 12.44
C HIS A 124 -18.72 2.01 13.14
N PHE A 125 -18.79 0.71 12.86
CA PHE A 125 -19.56 -0.29 13.58
C PHE A 125 -18.99 -1.69 13.31
N ASP A 126 -19.17 -2.59 14.27
CA ASP A 126 -18.84 -4.00 14.14
C ASP A 126 -19.82 -4.83 14.98
N LYS A 127 -20.77 -5.48 14.31
CA LYS A 127 -21.87 -6.20 14.96
C LYS A 127 -21.49 -7.61 15.39
N THR A 128 -20.41 -8.14 14.84
CA THR A 128 -20.05 -9.57 15.01
C THR A 128 -18.61 -9.79 15.45
N GLY A 129 -17.84 -8.73 15.67
CA GLY A 129 -16.44 -8.80 16.08
C GLY A 129 -15.50 -9.16 14.94
N VAL A 130 -15.79 -8.69 13.72
CA VAL A 130 -14.95 -8.95 12.53
C VAL A 130 -13.62 -8.22 12.61
N VAL A 131 -13.62 -6.97 13.08
CA VAL A 131 -12.46 -6.07 12.96
C VAL A 131 -11.51 -6.29 14.13
N GLN A 132 -10.89 -7.46 14.14
CA GLN A 132 -9.90 -7.88 15.13
C GLN A 132 -8.60 -8.23 14.41
N SER A 133 -7.48 -7.65 14.86
CA SER A 133 -6.18 -8.01 14.32
C SER A 133 -5.89 -9.49 14.63
N PRO A 134 -5.52 -10.30 13.62
CA PRO A 134 -5.04 -11.64 13.88
C PRO A 134 -3.71 -11.59 14.67
N PRO A 135 -3.31 -12.69 15.33
CA PRO A 135 -2.00 -12.78 15.97
C PRO A 135 -0.87 -12.54 14.97
N TRP A 136 0.09 -11.71 15.36
CA TRP A 136 1.29 -11.46 14.57
C TRP A 136 2.34 -12.56 14.79
N ASP A 137 2.73 -13.23 13.71
CA ASP A 137 3.80 -14.23 13.72
C ASP A 137 5.12 -13.58 13.29
N GLU A 138 5.82 -13.03 14.27
CA GLU A 138 7.11 -12.36 14.09
C GLU A 138 8.14 -13.30 13.46
N ALA A 139 8.24 -14.54 13.94
CA ALA A 139 9.22 -15.51 13.44
C ALA A 139 8.98 -15.84 11.96
N ALA A 140 7.72 -16.07 11.57
CA ALA A 140 7.39 -16.26 10.16
C ALA A 140 7.61 -15.00 9.33
N TRP A 141 7.44 -13.80 9.90
CA TRP A 141 7.71 -12.54 9.21
C TRP A 141 9.21 -12.32 8.97
N GLN A 142 10.04 -12.55 9.99
CA GLN A 142 11.49 -12.51 9.87
C GLN A 142 12.01 -13.51 8.83
N GLU A 143 11.47 -14.73 8.80
CA GLU A 143 11.82 -15.72 7.77
C GLU A 143 11.43 -15.27 6.36
N ARG A 144 10.29 -14.57 6.20
CA ARG A 144 9.92 -13.95 4.92
C ARG A 144 10.91 -12.87 4.51
N LEU A 145 11.35 -12.03 5.44
CA LEU A 145 12.35 -10.98 5.17
C LEU A 145 13.68 -11.58 4.72
N ARG A 146 14.20 -12.60 5.42
CA ARG A 146 15.44 -13.30 5.03
C ARG A 146 15.37 -13.88 3.62
N LYS A 147 14.29 -14.60 3.31
CA LYS A 147 14.08 -15.15 1.96
C LYS A 147 14.04 -14.05 0.92
N ARG A 148 13.34 -12.96 1.20
CA ARG A 148 13.20 -11.85 0.27
C ARG A 148 14.52 -11.11 0.05
N LEU A 149 15.31 -10.90 1.10
CA LEU A 149 16.66 -10.34 1.00
C LEU A 149 17.55 -11.22 0.12
N ALA A 150 17.56 -12.53 0.37
CA ALA A 150 18.32 -13.48 -0.45
C ALA A 150 17.90 -13.48 -1.93
N GLU A 151 16.59 -13.36 -2.22
CA GLU A 151 16.09 -13.20 -3.59
C GLU A 151 16.60 -11.91 -4.24
N LEU A 152 16.58 -10.78 -3.52
CA LEU A 152 17.07 -9.50 -4.02
C LEU A 152 18.58 -9.58 -4.31
N ILE A 153 19.38 -10.09 -3.37
CA ILE A 153 20.83 -10.30 -3.51
C ILE A 153 21.14 -11.21 -4.70
N GLY A 154 20.40 -12.31 -4.86
CA GLY A 154 20.63 -13.27 -5.94
C GLY A 154 20.26 -12.74 -7.33
N PHE A 155 19.22 -11.91 -7.42
CA PHE A 155 18.73 -11.41 -8.71
C PHE A 155 19.43 -10.12 -9.17
N PHE A 156 19.77 -9.22 -8.25
CA PHE A 156 20.32 -7.90 -8.57
C PHE A 156 21.55 -7.92 -9.50
N PRO A 157 22.58 -8.77 -9.28
CA PRO A 157 23.75 -8.85 -10.17
C PRO A 157 23.41 -9.23 -11.62
N ILE A 158 22.34 -9.99 -11.83
CA ILE A 158 21.91 -10.45 -13.16
C ILE A 158 21.35 -9.28 -13.98
N THR A 159 20.69 -8.33 -13.31
CA THR A 159 19.95 -7.24 -13.94
C THR A 159 20.61 -5.87 -13.87
N ALA A 160 21.60 -5.68 -12.98
CA ALA A 160 22.17 -4.37 -12.67
C ALA A 160 22.76 -3.63 -13.91
N ASN A 161 23.22 -4.37 -14.92
CA ASN A 161 23.80 -3.77 -16.13
C ASN A 161 22.77 -3.41 -17.22
N PHE A 162 21.47 -3.65 -17.01
CA PHE A 162 20.45 -3.43 -18.02
C PHE A 162 20.29 -1.95 -18.42
N PRO A 163 20.28 -0.98 -17.48
CA PRO A 163 20.24 0.44 -17.85
C PRO A 163 21.42 0.85 -18.73
N GLU A 164 22.64 0.47 -18.35
CA GLU A 164 23.85 0.77 -19.11
C GLU A 164 23.80 0.16 -20.51
N LYS A 165 23.36 -1.10 -20.63
CA LYS A 165 23.20 -1.80 -21.91
C LYS A 165 22.30 -1.02 -22.86
N GLU A 166 21.18 -0.49 -22.38
CA GLU A 166 20.25 0.29 -23.22
C GLU A 166 20.76 1.71 -23.52
N LEU A 167 21.49 2.35 -22.60
CA LEU A 167 22.17 3.61 -22.89
C LEU A 167 23.22 3.44 -24.00
N ARG A 168 24.00 2.36 -23.98
CA ARG A 168 24.97 2.03 -25.05
C ARG A 168 24.28 1.79 -26.40
N ARG A 169 23.04 1.30 -26.40
CA ARG A 169 22.18 1.14 -27.59
C ARG A 169 21.51 2.43 -28.04
N LYS A 170 21.65 3.51 -27.28
CA LYS A 170 20.96 4.79 -27.49
C LYS A 170 19.44 4.68 -27.30
N HIS A 171 19.01 3.85 -26.35
CA HIS A 171 17.60 3.65 -25.96
C HIS A 171 17.35 4.20 -24.53
N PRO A 172 17.32 5.52 -24.34
CA PRO A 172 17.21 6.11 -23.00
C PRO A 172 15.88 5.83 -22.29
N MET A 173 14.79 5.62 -23.04
CA MET A 173 13.48 5.28 -22.44
C MET A 173 13.51 3.89 -21.80
N ASP A 174 14.09 2.90 -22.50
CA ASP A 174 14.24 1.53 -21.98
C ASP A 174 15.22 1.52 -20.80
N ALA A 175 16.30 2.29 -20.89
CA ALA A 175 17.25 2.46 -19.79
C ALA A 175 16.56 3.01 -18.52
N LEU A 176 15.74 4.05 -18.66
CA LEU A 176 14.98 4.63 -17.54
C LEU A 176 13.99 3.63 -16.95
N SER A 177 13.31 2.85 -17.80
CA SER A 177 12.40 1.79 -17.36
C SER A 177 13.13 0.73 -16.52
N TYR A 178 14.27 0.24 -17.02
CA TYR A 178 15.11 -0.72 -16.29
C TYR A 178 15.69 -0.13 -15.01
N TYR A 179 16.12 1.13 -15.02
CA TYR A 179 16.63 1.80 -13.84
C TYR A 179 15.57 1.86 -12.73
N ASN A 180 14.35 2.30 -13.05
CA ASN A 180 13.26 2.35 -12.07
C ASN A 180 12.88 0.95 -11.56
N GLY A 181 12.76 -0.03 -12.47
CA GLY A 181 12.25 -1.36 -12.13
C GLY A 181 13.27 -2.32 -11.52
N LEU A 182 14.55 -2.21 -11.90
CA LEU A 182 15.60 -3.18 -11.58
C LEU A 182 16.73 -2.62 -10.70
N ILE A 183 16.83 -1.29 -10.55
CA ILE A 183 17.83 -0.65 -9.68
C ILE A 183 17.13 0.00 -8.48
N LEU A 184 16.25 0.97 -8.74
CA LEU A 184 15.61 1.73 -7.67
C LEU A 184 14.62 0.91 -6.85
N ARG A 185 13.79 0.08 -7.49
CA ARG A 185 12.79 -0.71 -6.76
C ARG A 185 13.43 -1.66 -5.73
N PRO A 186 14.47 -2.46 -6.05
CA PRO A 186 15.20 -3.24 -5.06
C PRO A 186 15.82 -2.40 -3.93
N LEU A 187 16.46 -1.27 -4.27
CA LEU A 187 17.04 -0.37 -3.28
C LEU A 187 16.00 0.17 -2.29
N VAL A 188 14.84 0.61 -2.80
CA VAL A 188 13.72 1.08 -1.98
C VAL A 188 13.19 -0.04 -1.08
N GLU A 189 13.16 -1.28 -1.58
CA GLU A 189 12.75 -2.43 -0.78
C GLU A 189 13.71 -2.69 0.38
N LEU A 190 15.04 -2.63 0.16
CA LEU A 190 16.04 -2.74 1.25
C LEU A 190 15.92 -1.61 2.26
N LEU A 191 15.76 -0.36 1.81
CA LEU A 191 15.53 0.77 2.71
C LEU A 191 14.32 0.53 3.61
N ARG A 192 13.25 -0.05 3.08
CA ARG A 192 12.11 -0.40 3.91
C ARG A 192 12.35 -1.59 4.80
N MET A 193 13.10 -2.61 4.37
CA MET A 193 13.48 -3.70 5.27
C MET A 193 14.18 -3.14 6.52
N LYS A 194 15.03 -2.13 6.34
CA LYS A 194 15.74 -1.45 7.43
C LYS A 194 14.83 -0.59 8.32
N TYR A 195 13.97 0.24 7.74
CA TYR A 195 13.23 1.27 8.49
C TYR A 195 11.73 0.96 8.75
N ASP A 196 11.14 0.06 7.98
CA ASP A 196 9.72 -0.29 8.02
C ASP A 196 9.47 -1.76 7.57
N PRO A 197 10.04 -2.75 8.28
CA PRO A 197 10.10 -4.15 7.82
C PRO A 197 8.74 -4.80 7.60
N SER A 198 7.71 -4.43 8.37
CA SER A 198 6.34 -4.95 8.20
C SER A 198 5.71 -4.54 6.87
N ARG A 199 6.22 -3.47 6.25
CA ARG A 199 5.72 -2.92 4.98
C ARG A 199 6.83 -2.80 3.94
N HIS A 200 7.82 -3.70 3.96
CA HIS A 200 8.94 -3.69 3.00
C HIS A 200 8.51 -3.64 1.53
N HIS A 201 7.37 -4.23 1.19
CA HIS A 201 6.86 -4.29 -0.17
C HIS A 201 6.00 -3.08 -0.60
N PHE A 202 5.87 -2.03 0.23
CA PHE A 202 5.01 -0.86 -0.07
C PHE A 202 5.63 0.14 -1.07
N GLY A 203 6.81 -0.15 -1.62
CA GLY A 203 7.42 0.66 -2.69
C GLY A 203 7.70 2.10 -2.25
N THR A 204 7.22 3.11 -2.98
CA THR A 204 7.49 4.51 -2.61
C THR A 204 6.45 5.15 -1.67
N ARG A 205 5.44 4.38 -1.23
CA ARG A 205 4.34 4.92 -0.42
C ARG A 205 4.78 5.31 1.00
N TYR A 206 4.57 6.54 1.42
CA TYR A 206 4.92 7.02 2.78
C TYR A 206 6.42 7.09 3.11
N LEU A 207 7.33 7.06 2.12
CA LEU A 207 8.78 7.13 2.38
C LEU A 207 9.19 8.35 3.22
N TYR A 208 8.57 9.51 2.99
CA TYR A 208 8.80 10.73 3.78
C TYR A 208 8.41 10.61 5.27
N THR A 209 7.59 9.62 5.63
CA THR A 209 7.18 9.36 7.02
C THR A 209 8.08 8.32 7.69
N VAL A 210 8.59 7.36 6.94
CA VAL A 210 9.27 6.19 7.50
C VAL A 210 10.80 6.26 7.38
N LEU A 211 11.32 6.96 6.38
CA LEU A 211 12.76 7.09 6.19
C LEU A 211 13.32 8.33 6.92
N PRO A 212 14.57 8.26 7.42
CA PRO A 212 15.28 9.45 7.89
C PRO A 212 15.43 10.50 6.78
N PRO A 213 15.42 11.81 7.11
CA PRO A 213 15.48 12.89 6.11
C PRO A 213 16.68 12.82 5.15
N GLU A 214 17.84 12.36 5.64
CA GLU A 214 19.04 12.22 4.78
C GLU A 214 18.87 11.09 3.75
N GLU A 215 18.27 9.97 4.14
CA GLU A 215 17.97 8.86 3.23
C GLU A 215 16.93 9.27 2.18
N VAL A 216 15.91 10.03 2.58
CA VAL A 216 14.95 10.63 1.66
C VAL A 216 15.66 11.51 0.64
N LYS A 217 16.51 12.44 1.10
CA LYS A 217 17.22 13.38 0.23
C LYS A 217 18.15 12.68 -0.75
N GLN A 218 18.86 11.64 -0.31
CA GLN A 218 19.70 10.84 -1.18
C GLN A 218 18.86 10.09 -2.22
N LEU A 219 17.75 9.48 -1.80
CA LEU A 219 16.84 8.75 -2.67
C LEU A 219 16.16 9.66 -3.70
N GLU A 220 15.77 10.89 -3.34
CA GLU A 220 15.24 11.90 -4.27
C GLU A 220 16.24 12.21 -5.37
N GLY A 221 17.53 12.39 -5.03
CA GLY A 221 18.59 12.61 -6.00
C GLY A 221 18.76 11.46 -7.00
N LEU A 222 18.41 10.24 -6.60
CA LEU A 222 18.42 9.07 -7.47
C LEU A 222 17.11 8.92 -8.27
N MET A 223 15.96 9.26 -7.71
CA MET A 223 14.65 9.12 -8.37
C MET A 223 14.43 10.18 -9.45
N PHE A 224 14.82 11.43 -9.20
CA PHE A 224 14.59 12.53 -10.14
C PHE A 224 15.76 12.70 -11.12
N VAL A 225 15.85 11.77 -12.07
CA VAL A 225 16.93 11.75 -13.07
C VAL A 225 16.71 12.81 -14.16
N GLY A 226 17.66 13.74 -14.30
CA GLY A 226 17.58 14.85 -15.26
C GLY A 226 18.08 14.56 -16.68
N SER A 227 18.87 13.51 -16.89
CA SER A 227 19.42 13.16 -18.22
C SER A 227 19.86 11.69 -18.33
N PRO A 228 20.05 11.17 -19.56
CA PRO A 228 20.61 9.83 -19.77
C PRO A 228 22.01 9.64 -19.17
N GLU A 229 22.84 10.68 -19.16
CA GLU A 229 24.18 10.65 -18.55
C GLU A 229 24.09 10.56 -17.02
N ALA A 230 23.16 11.31 -16.42
CA ALA A 230 22.88 11.23 -15.00
C ALA A 230 22.37 9.83 -14.59
N LEU A 231 21.61 9.17 -15.47
CA LEU A 231 21.09 7.82 -15.23
C LEU A 231 22.22 6.80 -15.00
N LEU A 232 23.32 6.89 -15.75
CA LEU A 232 24.46 5.98 -15.58
C LEU A 232 25.17 6.22 -14.25
N VAL A 233 25.40 7.48 -13.88
CA VAL A 233 26.00 7.85 -12.60
C VAL A 233 25.11 7.39 -11.44
N ASN A 234 23.81 7.67 -11.52
CA ASN A 234 22.85 7.27 -10.50
C ASN A 234 22.71 5.75 -10.40
N THR A 235 22.86 5.01 -11.51
CA THR A 235 22.88 3.53 -11.48
C THR A 235 24.03 3.01 -10.64
N ALA A 236 25.24 3.59 -10.79
CA ALA A 236 26.39 3.21 -9.98
C ALA A 236 26.16 3.53 -8.49
N VAL A 237 25.73 4.76 -8.18
CA VAL A 237 25.46 5.19 -6.79
C VAL A 237 24.39 4.32 -6.12
N ALA A 238 23.29 4.03 -6.83
CA ALA A 238 22.22 3.18 -6.32
C ALA A 238 22.66 1.72 -6.13
N THR A 239 23.56 1.22 -6.99
CA THR A 239 24.14 -0.12 -6.88
C THR A 239 25.04 -0.23 -5.66
N ASP A 240 25.92 0.73 -5.44
CA ASP A 240 26.81 0.74 -4.27
C ASP A 240 25.99 0.82 -2.98
N TRP A 241 24.94 1.65 -2.97
CA TRP A 241 24.04 1.76 -1.82
C TRP A 241 23.22 0.49 -1.59
N PHE A 242 22.75 -0.16 -2.66
CA PHE A 242 22.07 -1.45 -2.55
C PHE A 242 22.96 -2.48 -1.85
N TRP A 243 24.22 -2.63 -2.27
CA TRP A 243 25.13 -3.61 -1.66
C TRP A 243 25.47 -3.26 -0.21
N ALA A 244 25.73 -1.98 0.09
CA ALA A 244 25.97 -1.56 1.47
C ALA A 244 24.78 -1.88 2.39
N LEU A 245 23.55 -1.67 1.94
CA LEU A 245 22.34 -2.03 2.70
C LEU A 245 22.12 -3.53 2.76
N ALA A 246 22.43 -4.26 1.69
CA ALA A 246 22.29 -5.71 1.66
C ALA A 246 23.21 -6.37 2.69
N ASP A 247 24.49 -5.95 2.73
CA ASP A 247 25.46 -6.44 3.71
C ASP A 247 25.01 -6.10 5.14
N GLU A 248 24.55 -4.86 5.38
CA GLU A 248 24.03 -4.43 6.69
C GLU A 248 22.82 -5.28 7.13
N LEU A 249 21.87 -5.54 6.22
CA LEU A 249 20.66 -6.30 6.53
C LEU A 249 20.92 -7.79 6.69
N ASP A 250 21.88 -8.35 5.94
CA ASP A 250 22.30 -9.75 6.08
C ASP A 250 22.87 -9.97 7.49
N GLU A 251 23.77 -9.08 7.93
CA GLU A 251 24.30 -9.08 9.31
C GLU A 251 23.18 -8.94 10.37
N GLN A 252 22.22 -8.04 10.16
CA GLN A 252 21.13 -7.80 11.11
C GLN A 252 20.16 -9.00 11.21
N LEU A 253 19.78 -9.59 10.07
CA LEU A 253 18.80 -10.67 10.03
C LEU A 253 19.39 -12.03 10.42
N ASP A 254 20.70 -12.21 10.31
CA ASP A 254 21.41 -13.41 10.77
C ASP A 254 21.67 -13.43 12.29
N ILE A 255 21.56 -12.28 12.97
CA ILE A 255 21.59 -12.25 14.44
C ILE A 255 20.22 -12.70 14.96
N PRO A 256 20.13 -13.79 15.76
CA PRO A 256 18.88 -14.13 16.41
C PRO A 256 18.50 -12.99 17.38
N GLU A 257 17.30 -12.42 17.23
CA GLU A 257 16.78 -11.46 18.21
C GLU A 257 16.86 -12.09 19.61
N GLU A 258 17.57 -11.42 20.54
CA GLU A 258 17.54 -11.83 21.94
C GLU A 258 16.08 -11.75 22.43
N PRO A 259 15.57 -12.77 23.15
CA PRO A 259 14.23 -12.70 23.68
C PRO A 259 14.13 -11.48 24.61
N THR A 260 13.29 -10.53 24.22
CA THR A 260 12.94 -9.39 25.07
C THR A 260 12.28 -9.94 26.33
N THR A 261 12.97 -9.81 27.46
CA THR A 261 12.53 -10.23 28.80
C THR A 261 11.45 -9.34 29.38
#